data_AF-A0A6J1P8K9-F1
#
_entry.id   AF-A0A6J1P8K9-F1
#
_cell.length_a   1.000
_cell.length_b   1.000
_cell.length_c   1.000
_cell.angle_alpha   90.00
_cell.angle_beta   90.00
_cell.angle_gamma   90.00
#
_symmetry.space_group_name_H-M   'P 1'
#
loop_
_entity.id
_entity.type
_entity.pdbx_description
1 polymer ?
#
loop_
_entity_poly.entity_id
_entity_poly.type
_entity_poly.pdbx_seq_one_letter_code
_entity_poly.pdbx_strand_id
1 'polypeptide(L)'
;MDLHAIDKMFCAYQKNGVQNEGSVEDLRQLGSKPRTKILSVIDGRRAQNCTILLSKLKMSDEEICRAILRMDSGEQLPLDMVEQLLKFTPSAEEAALLEEHQDELDSMARADRFLYEISKIPHYSQRVRTLLFKKKFSGAVAEASSRASVVLRAARDMTRSRRLRALLEIVLAWANFVSSGARGNASGFRLTSLNKLADTKSSVTRNTTLLHYLVELLETQFKDVLLLEEDLPHVRAAAKVCAEQLERDVGALRAGLREVARELDYHASASASASAPGDAFVPVMREFHAHAVCSFTQLEDLFQDMKSRLEACAHAFGEEPSASPEQLFGALDSFLTQLAEARAECDAARRRRDEEERRTRHEQELKKRTMERKQGSSHLGSVGKSLGKSNGSSDCNGHSTGDNSRDGTLTNGQKGEFDDLISALRTGDVFGDDVAKFKRSRKTTKGHKGRDSPPRGVCREDSRERSKN
;
A
#
# COMPACT_ATOMS: atom_id res chain seq x y z
N MET A 1 -39.69 -25.50 -39.78
CA MET A 1 -38.24 -25.40 -39.50
C MET A 1 -37.53 -26.22 -40.56
N ASP A 2 -36.69 -25.59 -41.40
CA ASP A 2 -35.86 -26.33 -42.37
C ASP A 2 -34.64 -26.90 -41.62
N LEU A 3 -34.77 -28.16 -41.18
CA LEU A 3 -33.76 -28.86 -40.40
C LEU A 3 -32.46 -29.08 -41.20
N HIS A 4 -32.55 -29.15 -42.53
CA HIS A 4 -31.38 -29.35 -43.39
C HIS A 4 -30.52 -28.08 -43.51
N ALA A 5 -31.17 -26.92 -43.58
CA ALA A 5 -30.45 -25.64 -43.54
C ALA A 5 -29.77 -25.41 -42.16
N ILE A 6 -30.43 -25.80 -41.07
CA ILE A 6 -29.86 -25.70 -39.71
C ILE A 6 -28.64 -26.61 -39.55
N ASP A 7 -28.74 -27.88 -39.95
CA ASP A 7 -27.63 -28.85 -39.89
C ASP A 7 -26.42 -28.38 -40.70
N LYS A 8 -26.66 -27.79 -41.88
CA LYS A 8 -25.59 -27.21 -42.70
C LYS A 8 -24.93 -25.97 -42.09
N MET A 9 -25.68 -25.15 -41.35
CA MET A 9 -25.19 -23.91 -40.74
C MET A 9 -24.45 -24.14 -39.41
N PHE A 10 -24.84 -25.17 -38.65
CA PHE A 10 -24.29 -25.49 -37.32
C PHE A 10 -23.57 -26.85 -37.29
N CYS A 11 -23.08 -27.32 -38.43
CA CYS A 11 -22.37 -28.59 -38.55
C CYS A 11 -21.12 -28.63 -37.64
N ALA A 12 -20.96 -29.72 -36.89
CA ALA A 12 -19.79 -29.95 -36.03
C ALA A 12 -18.47 -30.03 -36.83
N TYR A 13 -18.53 -30.39 -38.11
CA TYR A 13 -17.37 -30.39 -39.00
C TYR A 13 -17.16 -29.01 -39.62
N GLN A 14 -16.20 -28.26 -39.09
CA GLN A 14 -15.85 -26.93 -39.58
C GLN A 14 -14.70 -27.00 -40.60
N LYS A 15 -14.79 -26.16 -41.65
CA LYS A 15 -13.65 -25.89 -42.55
C LYS A 15 -12.77 -24.83 -41.87
N ASN A 16 -11.63 -25.27 -41.35
CA ASN A 16 -10.66 -24.49 -40.56
C ASN A 16 -11.23 -24.06 -39.20
N GLY A 17 -10.83 -24.77 -38.13
CA GLY A 17 -11.22 -24.52 -36.73
C GLY A 17 -10.68 -23.22 -36.11
N VAL A 18 -10.72 -22.11 -36.85
CA VAL A 18 -10.50 -20.75 -36.35
C VAL A 18 -11.38 -19.80 -37.17
N GLN A 19 -12.44 -19.26 -36.57
CA GLN A 19 -13.05 -18.03 -37.08
C GLN A 19 -12.06 -16.89 -36.81
N ASN A 20 -11.10 -16.71 -37.71
CA ASN A 20 -10.24 -15.53 -37.70
C ASN A 20 -10.97 -14.44 -38.48
N GLU A 21 -11.44 -13.42 -37.77
CA GLU A 21 -11.80 -12.10 -38.34
C GLU A 21 -10.54 -11.49 -38.97
N GLY A 22 -10.26 -11.87 -40.21
CA GLY A 22 -9.11 -11.38 -40.99
C GLY A 22 -9.52 -11.18 -42.44
N SER A 23 -9.16 -10.00 -42.99
CA SER A 23 -9.54 -9.52 -44.32
C SER A 23 -9.38 -10.55 -45.44
N VAL A 24 -10.34 -10.53 -46.36
CA VAL A 24 -10.56 -11.45 -47.49
C VAL A 24 -9.36 -11.52 -48.48
N GLU A 25 -8.36 -10.65 -48.34
CA GLU A 25 -7.26 -10.51 -49.30
C GLU A 25 -6.05 -11.45 -49.06
N ASP A 26 -5.83 -11.96 -47.84
CA ASP A 26 -4.68 -12.85 -47.55
C ASP A 26 -4.93 -14.33 -47.92
N LEU A 27 -6.16 -14.71 -48.28
CA LEU A 27 -6.52 -16.12 -48.55
C LEU A 27 -6.17 -16.62 -49.96
N ARG A 28 -5.65 -15.77 -50.85
CA ARG A 28 -5.38 -16.14 -52.25
C ARG A 28 -3.96 -16.67 -52.52
N GLN A 29 -3.03 -16.62 -51.54
CA GLN A 29 -1.62 -16.95 -51.78
C GLN A 29 -1.05 -18.21 -51.11
N LEU A 30 -1.83 -18.96 -50.31
CA LEU A 30 -1.34 -20.21 -49.71
C LEU A 30 -2.02 -21.44 -50.34
N GLY A 31 -1.21 -22.15 -51.12
CA GLY A 31 -1.61 -23.26 -51.97
C GLY A 31 -2.24 -24.46 -51.29
N SER A 32 -2.97 -25.19 -52.13
CA SER A 32 -3.54 -26.53 -51.99
C SER A 32 -2.77 -27.49 -51.06
N LYS A 33 -3.20 -27.59 -49.80
CA LYS A 33 -3.09 -28.83 -49.00
C LYS A 33 -4.51 -29.39 -48.79
N PRO A 34 -4.71 -30.72 -48.79
CA PRO A 34 -6.03 -31.30 -48.53
C PRO A 34 -6.53 -30.79 -47.17
N ARG A 35 -7.65 -30.06 -47.20
CA ARG A 35 -8.22 -29.41 -46.02
C ARG A 35 -8.91 -30.47 -45.17
N THR A 36 -8.27 -30.92 -44.10
CA THR A 36 -8.84 -31.84 -43.12
C THR A 36 -10.05 -31.17 -42.45
N LYS A 37 -11.20 -31.85 -42.42
CA LYS A 37 -12.37 -31.37 -41.67
C LYS A 37 -12.01 -31.44 -40.19
N ILE A 38 -12.22 -30.35 -39.45
CA ILE A 38 -11.96 -30.32 -38.01
C ILE A 38 -13.31 -30.42 -37.31
N LEU A 39 -13.47 -31.44 -36.47
CA LEU A 39 -14.63 -31.66 -35.62
C LEU A 39 -14.52 -30.75 -34.38
N SER A 40 -15.50 -29.87 -34.18
CA SER A 40 -15.61 -29.06 -32.97
C SER A 40 -17.06 -29.02 -32.54
N VAL A 41 -17.29 -29.46 -31.31
CA VAL A 41 -18.61 -29.64 -30.70
C VAL A 41 -18.80 -28.70 -29.51
N ILE A 42 -17.71 -28.27 -28.89
CA ILE A 42 -17.71 -27.27 -27.82
C ILE A 42 -18.00 -25.87 -28.37
N ASP A 43 -18.67 -25.04 -27.57
CA ASP A 43 -19.00 -23.68 -27.99
C ASP A 43 -17.74 -22.86 -28.34
N GLY A 44 -17.83 -22.04 -29.38
CA GLY A 44 -16.66 -21.33 -29.92
C GLY A 44 -15.97 -20.41 -28.92
N ARG A 45 -16.70 -19.83 -27.95
CA ARG A 45 -16.10 -18.93 -26.95
C ARG A 45 -15.29 -19.73 -25.93
N ARG A 46 -15.82 -20.84 -25.43
CA ARG A 46 -15.14 -21.73 -24.50
C ARG A 46 -13.97 -22.44 -25.15
N ALA A 47 -14.14 -22.93 -26.39
CA ALA A 47 -13.07 -23.53 -27.18
C ALA A 47 -11.90 -22.55 -27.41
N GLN A 48 -12.21 -21.29 -27.75
CA GLN A 48 -11.18 -20.25 -27.92
C GLN A 48 -10.46 -19.96 -26.60
N ASN A 49 -11.20 -19.79 -25.49
CA ASN A 49 -10.62 -19.55 -24.18
C ASN A 49 -9.72 -20.71 -23.70
N CYS A 50 -10.14 -21.96 -23.97
CA CYS A 50 -9.35 -23.16 -23.71
C CYS A 50 -8.07 -23.18 -24.56
N THR A 51 -8.17 -22.87 -25.85
CA THR A 51 -7.01 -22.78 -26.75
C THR A 51 -6.01 -21.71 -26.28
N ILE A 52 -6.50 -20.56 -25.79
CA ILE A 52 -5.65 -19.52 -25.20
C ILE A 52 -4.92 -20.05 -23.96
N LEU A 53 -5.60 -20.78 -23.07
CA LEU A 53 -4.96 -21.41 -21.90
C LEU A 53 -3.83 -22.36 -22.34
N LEU A 54 -4.13 -23.29 -23.26
CA LEU A 54 -3.17 -24.27 -23.77
C LEU A 54 -1.97 -23.61 -24.47
N SER A 55 -2.17 -22.45 -25.11
CA SER A 55 -1.10 -21.68 -25.74
C SER A 55 -0.12 -21.08 -24.71
N LYS A 56 -0.61 -20.70 -23.53
CA LYS A 56 0.21 -20.15 -22.44
C LYS A 56 0.99 -21.24 -21.71
N LEU A 57 0.37 -22.41 -21.55
CA LEU A 57 0.91 -23.53 -20.81
C LEU A 57 2.09 -24.19 -21.56
N LYS A 58 2.10 -24.14 -22.90
CA LYS A 58 3.18 -24.63 -23.78
C LYS A 58 3.59 -26.10 -23.54
N MET A 59 2.66 -26.90 -23.01
CA MET A 59 2.81 -28.34 -22.80
C MET A 59 1.88 -29.09 -23.74
N SER A 60 2.18 -30.36 -24.00
CA SER A 60 1.26 -31.27 -24.68
C SER A 60 0.11 -31.67 -23.76
N ASP A 61 -1.01 -32.08 -24.35
CA ASP A 61 -2.19 -32.51 -23.58
C ASP A 61 -1.84 -33.71 -22.66
N GLU A 62 -1.00 -34.62 -23.14
CA GLU A 62 -0.48 -35.76 -22.38
C GLU A 62 0.39 -35.32 -21.20
N GLU A 63 1.25 -34.33 -21.38
CA GLU A 63 2.10 -33.78 -20.31
C GLU A 63 1.25 -33.14 -19.22
N ILE A 64 0.20 -32.40 -19.59
CA ILE A 64 -0.75 -31.79 -18.65
C ILE A 64 -1.48 -32.88 -17.87
N CYS A 65 -2.05 -33.89 -18.56
CA CYS A 65 -2.74 -35.00 -17.92
C CYS A 65 -1.83 -35.76 -16.95
N ARG A 66 -0.59 -36.02 -17.36
CA ARG A 66 0.42 -36.69 -16.54
C ARG A 66 0.82 -35.83 -15.33
N ALA A 67 0.97 -34.52 -15.50
CA ALA A 67 1.25 -33.61 -14.39
C ALA A 67 0.12 -33.63 -13.36
N ILE A 68 -1.14 -33.63 -13.79
CA ILE A 68 -2.31 -33.70 -12.89
C ILE A 68 -2.38 -35.05 -12.18
N LEU A 69 -2.21 -36.18 -12.89
CA LEU A 69 -2.20 -37.52 -12.30
C LEU A 69 -1.06 -37.69 -11.27
N ARG A 70 0.06 -36.99 -11.46
CA ARG A 70 1.21 -36.99 -10.53
C ARG A 70 1.19 -35.86 -9.51
N MET A 71 0.06 -35.15 -9.37
CA MET A 71 -0.10 -34.00 -8.46
C MET A 71 1.03 -32.97 -8.56
N ASP A 72 1.46 -32.73 -9.79
CA ASP A 72 2.51 -31.81 -10.19
C ASP A 72 3.83 -31.99 -9.42
N SER A 73 4.26 -33.24 -9.25
CA SER A 73 5.54 -33.58 -8.59
C SER A 73 6.76 -32.95 -9.28
N GLY A 74 6.64 -32.58 -10.56
CA GLY A 74 7.71 -31.92 -11.33
C GLY A 74 7.65 -30.39 -11.33
N GLU A 75 6.71 -29.79 -10.59
CA GLU A 75 6.48 -28.33 -10.54
C GLU A 75 6.32 -27.66 -11.91
N GLN A 76 5.65 -28.35 -12.83
CA GLN A 76 5.45 -27.92 -14.22
C GLN A 76 4.22 -27.04 -14.38
N LEU A 77 3.28 -27.07 -13.43
CA LEU A 77 2.04 -26.31 -13.47
C LEU A 77 2.09 -25.09 -12.53
N PRO A 78 2.23 -23.86 -13.06
CA PRO A 78 2.11 -22.64 -12.26
C PRO A 78 0.75 -22.51 -11.57
N LEU A 79 0.72 -21.79 -10.44
CA LEU A 79 -0.50 -21.62 -9.63
C LEU A 79 -1.68 -21.05 -10.45
N ASP A 80 -1.43 -19.99 -11.22
CA ASP A 80 -2.42 -19.32 -12.06
C ASP A 80 -2.95 -20.24 -13.17
N MET A 81 -2.10 -21.14 -13.68
CA MET A 81 -2.51 -22.16 -14.66
C MET A 81 -3.40 -23.22 -14.02
N VAL A 82 -3.09 -23.68 -12.80
CA VAL A 82 -3.96 -24.62 -12.07
C VAL A 82 -5.33 -23.98 -11.78
N GLU A 83 -5.38 -22.69 -11.44
CA GLU A 83 -6.65 -21.96 -11.30
C GLU A 83 -7.45 -21.89 -12.60
N GLN A 84 -6.79 -21.66 -13.74
CA GLN A 84 -7.49 -21.65 -15.02
C GLN A 84 -7.97 -23.06 -15.40
N LEU A 85 -7.16 -24.11 -15.19
CA LEU A 85 -7.52 -25.50 -15.46
C LEU A 85 -8.81 -25.90 -14.74
N LEU A 86 -9.03 -25.39 -13.52
CA LEU A 86 -10.26 -25.65 -12.77
C LEU A 86 -11.51 -25.07 -13.47
N LYS A 87 -11.40 -23.93 -14.15
CA LYS A 87 -12.50 -23.30 -14.90
C LYS A 87 -12.87 -24.09 -16.16
N PHE A 88 -11.93 -24.84 -16.72
CA PHE A 88 -12.12 -25.71 -17.89
C PHE A 88 -12.31 -27.18 -17.49
N THR A 89 -13.04 -27.41 -16.40
CA THR A 89 -13.56 -28.76 -16.11
C THR A 89 -14.69 -29.06 -17.10
N PRO A 90 -14.64 -30.18 -17.86
CA PRO A 90 -15.72 -30.57 -18.76
C PRO A 90 -16.98 -30.87 -17.94
N SER A 91 -18.14 -30.38 -18.41
CA SER A 91 -19.43 -30.75 -17.82
C SER A 91 -19.76 -32.21 -18.14
N ALA A 92 -20.70 -32.80 -17.41
CA ALA A 92 -21.14 -34.17 -17.71
C ALA A 92 -21.73 -34.30 -19.13
N GLU A 93 -22.41 -33.25 -19.60
CA GLU A 93 -22.97 -33.17 -20.95
C GLU A 93 -21.86 -33.07 -22.00
N GLU A 94 -20.86 -32.20 -21.77
CA GLU A 94 -19.71 -32.06 -22.67
C GLU A 94 -18.88 -33.33 -22.73
N ALA A 95 -18.68 -34.00 -21.59
CA ALA A 95 -17.95 -35.26 -21.54
C ALA A 95 -18.68 -36.37 -22.32
N ALA A 96 -20.00 -36.49 -22.18
CA ALA A 96 -20.80 -37.45 -22.93
C ALA A 96 -20.78 -37.15 -24.43
N LEU A 97 -20.90 -35.88 -24.80
CA LEU A 97 -20.87 -35.45 -26.20
C LEU A 97 -19.51 -35.71 -26.86
N LEU A 98 -18.41 -35.47 -26.15
CA LEU A 98 -17.07 -35.78 -26.64
C LEU A 98 -16.83 -37.30 -26.71
N GLU A 99 -17.47 -38.10 -25.85
CA GLU A 99 -17.41 -39.57 -25.87
C GLU A 99 -17.99 -40.17 -27.15
N GLU A 100 -19.10 -39.59 -27.65
CA GLU A 100 -19.75 -40.02 -28.89
C GLU A 100 -18.83 -39.91 -30.12
N HIS A 101 -17.80 -39.07 -30.03
CA HIS A 101 -16.84 -38.79 -31.09
C HIS A 101 -15.44 -39.36 -30.83
N GLN A 102 -15.28 -40.31 -29.90
CA GLN A 102 -13.98 -40.88 -29.52
C GLN A 102 -13.18 -41.52 -30.67
N ASP A 103 -13.83 -41.96 -31.74
CA ASP A 103 -13.16 -42.59 -32.88
C ASP A 103 -12.50 -41.57 -33.83
N GLU A 104 -12.75 -40.27 -33.64
CA GLU A 104 -12.32 -39.18 -34.53
C GLU A 104 -11.35 -38.19 -33.87
N LEU A 105 -10.60 -38.63 -32.85
CA LEU A 105 -9.68 -37.79 -32.06
C LEU A 105 -8.67 -36.99 -32.90
N ASP A 106 -8.14 -37.59 -33.97
CA ASP A 106 -7.18 -36.92 -34.88
C ASP A 106 -7.80 -35.78 -35.68
N SER A 107 -9.14 -35.77 -35.81
CA SER A 107 -9.89 -34.73 -36.50
C SER A 107 -10.50 -33.71 -35.54
N MET A 108 -10.43 -33.91 -34.22
CA MET A 108 -10.97 -32.96 -33.25
C MET A 108 -10.17 -31.65 -33.21
N ALA A 109 -10.86 -30.55 -32.95
CA ALA A 109 -10.22 -29.29 -32.58
C ALA A 109 -9.43 -29.46 -31.28
N ARG A 110 -8.35 -28.70 -31.13
CA ARG A 110 -7.42 -28.82 -30.00
C ARG A 110 -8.12 -28.70 -28.63
N ALA A 111 -9.07 -27.79 -28.50
CA ALA A 111 -9.81 -27.59 -27.27
C ALA A 111 -10.71 -28.78 -26.93
N ASP A 112 -11.45 -29.30 -27.91
CA ASP A 112 -12.30 -30.48 -27.79
C ASP A 112 -11.47 -31.72 -27.41
N ARG A 113 -10.35 -31.95 -28.11
CA ARG A 113 -9.41 -33.04 -27.80
C ARG A 113 -8.89 -32.94 -26.36
N PHE A 114 -8.45 -31.75 -25.94
CA PHE A 114 -7.97 -31.55 -24.57
C PHE A 114 -9.07 -31.80 -23.52
N LEU A 115 -10.28 -31.30 -23.74
CA LEU A 115 -11.41 -31.50 -22.84
C LEU A 115 -11.82 -32.98 -22.76
N TYR A 116 -11.69 -33.73 -23.86
CA TYR A 116 -11.87 -35.18 -23.87
C TYR A 116 -10.79 -35.89 -23.05
N GLU A 117 -9.50 -35.59 -23.26
CA GLU A 117 -8.39 -36.22 -22.51
C GLU A 117 -8.54 -36.03 -20.99
N ILE A 118 -8.89 -34.82 -20.55
CA ILE A 118 -9.09 -34.57 -19.11
C ILE A 118 -10.39 -35.16 -18.56
N SER A 119 -11.41 -35.41 -19.39
CA SER A 119 -12.65 -36.07 -18.95
C SER A 119 -12.41 -37.54 -18.58
N LYS A 120 -11.39 -38.16 -19.19
CA LYS A 120 -10.93 -39.52 -18.84
C LYS A 120 -10.23 -39.60 -17.51
N ILE A 121 -9.79 -38.49 -16.93
CA ILE A 121 -9.12 -38.47 -15.62
C ILE A 121 -10.18 -38.64 -14.51
N PRO A 122 -10.11 -39.71 -13.70
CA PRO A 122 -11.05 -39.93 -12.62
C PRO A 122 -10.97 -38.79 -11.61
N HIS A 123 -12.12 -38.19 -11.27
CA HIS A 123 -12.20 -37.08 -10.31
C HIS A 123 -11.31 -35.89 -10.69
N TYR A 124 -11.17 -35.59 -11.99
CA TYR A 124 -10.36 -34.46 -12.49
C TYR A 124 -10.59 -33.16 -11.71
N SER A 125 -11.85 -32.76 -11.54
CA SER A 125 -12.19 -31.50 -10.87
C SER A 125 -11.66 -31.44 -9.44
N GLN A 126 -11.80 -32.55 -8.70
CA GLN A 126 -11.34 -32.69 -7.33
C GLN A 126 -9.82 -32.75 -7.25
N ARG A 127 -9.15 -33.46 -8.16
CA ARG A 127 -7.67 -33.47 -8.26
C ARG A 127 -7.11 -32.08 -8.49
N VAL A 128 -7.68 -31.31 -9.41
CA VAL A 128 -7.23 -29.93 -9.68
C VAL A 128 -7.51 -29.02 -8.49
N ARG A 129 -8.66 -29.15 -7.82
CA ARG A 129 -8.97 -28.39 -6.58
C ARG A 129 -7.98 -28.68 -5.46
N THR A 130 -7.69 -29.96 -5.21
CA THR A 130 -6.76 -30.38 -4.15
C THR A 130 -5.32 -30.03 -4.48
N LEU A 131 -4.92 -30.07 -5.76
CA LEU A 131 -3.62 -29.57 -6.23
C LEU A 131 -3.50 -28.06 -6.02
N LEU A 132 -4.54 -27.31 -6.36
CA LEU A 132 -4.58 -25.86 -6.13
C LEU A 132 -4.44 -25.54 -4.64
N PHE A 133 -5.18 -26.25 -3.79
CA PHE A 133 -5.08 -26.12 -2.35
C PHE A 133 -3.66 -26.42 -1.86
N LYS A 134 -3.05 -27.53 -2.28
CA LYS A 134 -1.66 -27.89 -1.97
C LYS A 134 -0.68 -26.76 -2.28
N LYS A 135 -0.81 -26.13 -3.46
CA LYS A 135 0.07 -25.03 -3.88
C LYS A 135 -0.16 -23.74 -3.07
N LYS A 136 -1.38 -23.44 -2.65
CA LYS A 136 -1.71 -22.23 -1.87
C LYS A 136 -1.46 -22.37 -0.38
N PHE A 137 -1.47 -23.59 0.14
CA PHE A 137 -1.54 -23.87 1.57
C PHE A 137 -0.45 -23.18 2.38
N SER A 138 0.81 -23.33 1.99
CA SER A 138 1.95 -22.76 2.74
C SER A 138 1.90 -21.24 2.84
N GLY A 139 1.59 -20.55 1.72
CA GLY A 139 1.43 -19.11 1.69
C GLY A 139 0.27 -18.62 2.56
N ALA A 140 -0.88 -19.30 2.45
CA ALA A 140 -2.07 -18.96 3.23
C ALA A 140 -1.86 -19.15 4.75
N VAL A 141 -1.20 -20.24 5.16
CA VAL A 141 -0.85 -20.47 6.58
C VAL A 141 0.14 -19.43 7.08
N ALA A 142 1.17 -19.10 6.30
CA ALA A 142 2.17 -18.09 6.67
C ALA A 142 1.54 -16.69 6.85
N GLU A 143 0.66 -16.30 5.92
CA GLU A 143 -0.07 -15.03 5.99
C GLU A 143 -0.97 -14.97 7.23
N ALA A 144 -1.78 -16.00 7.46
CA ALA A 144 -2.66 -16.07 8.63
C ALA A 144 -1.87 -16.06 9.94
N SER A 145 -0.77 -16.83 10.01
CA SER A 145 0.11 -16.89 11.18
C SER A 145 0.76 -15.53 11.49
N SER A 146 1.22 -14.84 10.45
CA SER A 146 1.82 -13.51 10.58
C SER A 146 0.82 -12.50 11.14
N ARG A 147 -0.40 -12.45 10.58
CA ARG A 147 -1.48 -11.56 11.06
C ARG A 147 -1.86 -11.86 12.51
N ALA A 148 -2.01 -13.13 12.88
CA ALA A 148 -2.31 -13.52 14.26
C ALA A 148 -1.17 -13.14 15.23
N SER A 149 0.08 -13.35 14.82
CA SER A 149 1.27 -13.01 15.62
C SER A 149 1.40 -11.52 15.88
N VAL A 150 1.06 -10.67 14.90
CA VAL A 150 1.09 -9.21 15.06
C VAL A 150 0.09 -8.76 16.12
N VAL A 151 -1.12 -9.32 16.12
CA VAL A 151 -2.16 -9.03 17.12
C VAL A 151 -1.72 -9.47 18.52
N LEU A 152 -1.18 -10.68 18.64
CA LEU A 152 -0.61 -11.20 19.90
C LEU A 152 0.46 -10.29 20.49
N ARG A 153 1.39 -9.82 19.64
CA ARG A 153 2.46 -8.92 20.04
C ARG A 153 1.92 -7.55 20.46
N ALA A 154 0.98 -6.98 19.72
CA ALA A 154 0.36 -5.70 20.07
C ALA A 154 -0.41 -5.75 21.40
N ALA A 155 -1.18 -6.82 21.64
CA ALA A 155 -1.86 -7.04 22.92
C ALA A 155 -0.85 -7.11 24.09
N ARG A 156 0.27 -7.82 23.88
CA ARG A 156 1.36 -7.91 24.87
C ARG A 156 2.04 -6.56 25.11
N ASP A 157 2.30 -5.80 24.05
CA ASP A 157 2.95 -4.49 24.12
C ASP A 157 2.09 -3.50 24.94
N MET A 158 0.79 -3.41 24.62
CA MET A 158 -0.16 -2.59 25.38
C MET A 158 -0.22 -2.99 26.86
N THR A 159 -0.41 -4.29 27.14
CA THR A 159 -0.53 -4.78 28.53
C THR A 159 0.77 -4.65 29.32
N ARG A 160 1.95 -4.62 28.68
CA ARG A 160 3.23 -4.49 29.39
C ARG A 160 3.73 -3.05 29.49
N SER A 161 3.33 -2.15 28.59
CA SER A 161 3.81 -0.77 28.58
C SER A 161 3.51 -0.05 29.90
N ARG A 162 4.58 0.36 30.60
CA ARG A 162 4.46 1.22 31.78
C ARG A 162 4.18 2.66 31.39
N ARG A 163 4.72 3.10 30.26
CA ARG A 163 4.50 4.43 29.68
C ARG A 163 3.03 4.64 29.32
N LEU A 164 2.36 3.63 28.75
CA LEU A 164 0.93 3.69 28.44
C LEU A 164 0.09 3.84 29.71
N ARG A 165 0.37 3.05 30.75
CA ARG A 165 -0.32 3.17 32.05
C ARG A 165 -0.15 4.56 32.66
N ALA A 166 1.08 5.08 32.68
CA ALA A 166 1.37 6.41 33.19
C ALA A 166 0.63 7.51 32.40
N LEU A 167 0.61 7.41 31.07
CA LEU A 167 -0.17 8.33 30.23
C LEU A 167 -1.66 8.30 30.60
N LEU A 168 -2.26 7.11 30.70
CA LEU A 168 -3.68 6.97 31.03
C LEU A 168 -4.01 7.55 32.42
N GLU A 169 -3.11 7.39 33.38
CA GLU A 169 -3.23 7.97 34.73
C GLU A 169 -3.18 9.50 34.71
N ILE A 170 -2.24 10.09 33.96
CA ILE A 170 -2.12 11.54 33.78
C ILE A 170 -3.41 12.10 33.13
N VAL A 171 -3.88 11.45 32.06
CA VAL A 171 -5.10 11.86 31.36
C VAL A 171 -6.33 11.74 32.28
N LEU A 172 -6.42 10.67 33.08
CA LEU A 172 -7.53 10.49 34.02
C LEU A 172 -7.55 11.57 35.10
N ALA A 173 -6.39 11.84 35.72
CA ALA A 173 -6.26 12.87 36.75
C ALA A 173 -6.66 14.24 36.20
N TRP A 174 -6.22 14.55 34.98
CA TRP A 174 -6.50 15.82 34.36
C TRP A 174 -7.95 15.96 33.91
N ALA A 175 -8.52 14.91 33.32
CA ALA A 175 -9.94 14.88 32.96
C ALA A 175 -10.83 15.10 34.20
N ASN A 176 -10.51 14.45 35.31
CA ASN A 176 -11.21 14.63 36.59
C ASN A 176 -11.05 16.03 37.17
N PHE A 177 -9.88 16.64 37.02
CA PHE A 177 -9.65 18.02 37.46
C PHE A 177 -10.47 19.02 36.65
N VAL A 178 -10.50 18.88 35.32
CA VAL A 178 -11.28 19.77 34.43
C VAL A 178 -12.79 19.58 34.63
N SER A 179 -13.25 18.37 34.97
CA SER A 179 -14.67 18.04 35.13
C SER A 179 -15.22 18.18 36.55
N SER A 180 -14.56 18.94 37.44
CA SER A 180 -14.79 19.00 38.90
C SER A 180 -16.18 19.46 39.41
N GLY A 181 -17.25 19.32 38.62
CA GLY A 181 -18.67 19.40 38.99
C GLY A 181 -19.38 18.05 38.80
N ALA A 182 -20.58 18.03 38.20
CA ALA A 182 -21.46 16.84 38.09
C ALA A 182 -20.89 15.64 37.28
N ARG A 183 -19.70 15.76 36.69
CA ARG A 183 -19.01 14.73 35.90
C ARG A 183 -17.58 14.44 36.40
N GLY A 184 -17.23 14.92 37.60
CA GLY A 184 -15.96 14.60 38.27
C GLY A 184 -16.02 13.24 38.95
N ASN A 185 -14.84 12.67 39.24
CA ASN A 185 -14.66 11.38 39.96
C ASN A 185 -14.82 10.11 39.11
N ALA A 186 -14.43 10.14 37.84
CA ALA A 186 -14.32 8.94 37.03
C ALA A 186 -13.14 8.07 37.50
N SER A 187 -13.33 6.75 37.54
CA SER A 187 -12.27 5.76 37.82
C SER A 187 -11.55 5.25 36.57
N GLY A 188 -12.03 5.63 35.38
CA GLY A 188 -11.47 5.24 34.10
C GLY A 188 -12.26 5.84 32.93
N PHE A 189 -11.76 5.66 31.72
CA PHE A 189 -12.40 6.10 30.47
C PHE A 189 -12.10 5.10 29.35
N ARG A 190 -12.96 5.04 28.33
CA ARG A 190 -12.76 4.20 27.13
C ARG A 190 -11.61 4.74 26.29
N LEU A 191 -10.81 3.88 25.66
CA LEU A 191 -9.61 4.28 24.89
C LEU A 191 -9.95 5.24 23.74
N THR A 192 -11.11 5.08 23.13
CA THR A 192 -11.62 5.99 22.09
C THR A 192 -11.75 7.45 22.56
N SER A 193 -11.87 7.68 23.86
CA SER A 193 -11.95 9.03 24.45
C SER A 193 -10.62 9.78 24.35
N LEU A 194 -9.48 9.10 24.22
CA LEU A 194 -8.17 9.74 24.00
C LEU A 194 -8.18 10.62 22.74
N ASN A 195 -8.85 10.16 21.69
CA ASN A 195 -8.94 10.90 20.43
C ASN A 195 -9.74 12.22 20.56
N LYS A 196 -10.52 12.40 21.62
CA LYS A 196 -11.30 13.63 21.88
C LYS A 196 -10.45 14.75 22.50
N LEU A 197 -9.24 14.44 22.97
CA LEU A 197 -8.32 15.45 23.50
C LEU A 197 -7.89 16.45 22.41
N ALA A 198 -7.81 16.00 21.16
CA ALA A 198 -7.54 16.87 20.01
C ALA A 198 -8.71 17.83 19.72
N ASP A 199 -9.95 17.44 20.02
CA ASP A 199 -11.15 18.24 19.72
C ASP A 199 -11.37 19.40 20.71
N THR A 200 -10.85 19.27 21.92
CA THR A 200 -11.07 20.26 22.98
C THR A 200 -10.12 21.44 22.81
N LYS A 201 -10.62 22.57 22.30
CA LYS A 201 -9.83 23.78 22.03
C LYS A 201 -9.71 24.68 23.26
N SER A 202 -8.57 25.36 23.38
CA SER A 202 -8.34 26.41 24.38
C SER A 202 -9.23 27.63 24.11
N SER A 203 -9.83 28.18 25.17
CA SER A 203 -10.56 29.45 25.11
C SER A 203 -9.66 30.68 25.09
N VAL A 204 -8.39 30.51 25.46
CA VAL A 204 -7.41 31.60 25.63
C VAL A 204 -6.45 31.67 24.44
N THR A 205 -5.98 30.52 23.94
CA THR A 205 -4.98 30.46 22.87
C THR A 205 -5.60 29.86 21.61
N ARG A 206 -5.66 30.66 20.54
CA ARG A 206 -6.15 30.20 19.24
C ARG A 206 -5.25 29.09 18.70
N ASN A 207 -5.86 28.04 18.16
CA ASN A 207 -5.19 26.86 17.60
C ASN A 207 -4.40 26.01 18.61
N THR A 208 -4.68 26.12 19.91
CA THR A 208 -4.14 25.19 20.93
C THR A 208 -5.26 24.29 21.41
N THR A 209 -4.99 22.99 21.49
CA THR A 209 -5.94 21.98 21.98
C THR A 209 -5.50 21.42 23.32
N LEU A 210 -6.39 20.68 23.98
CA LEU A 210 -6.11 19.98 25.22
C LEU A 210 -4.96 18.96 25.02
N LEU A 211 -4.86 18.35 23.83
CA LEU A 211 -3.73 17.49 23.46
C LEU A 211 -2.39 18.25 23.41
N HIS A 212 -2.36 19.48 22.88
CA HIS A 212 -1.13 20.29 22.88
C HIS A 212 -0.64 20.62 24.29
N TYR A 213 -1.57 20.95 25.19
CA TYR A 213 -1.20 21.18 26.58
C TYR A 213 -0.71 19.89 27.27
N LEU A 214 -1.32 18.74 26.95
CA LEU A 214 -0.82 17.45 27.43
C LEU A 214 0.63 17.22 26.97
N VAL A 215 0.96 17.48 25.70
CA VAL A 215 2.33 17.39 25.19
C VAL A 215 3.30 18.27 26.01
N GLU A 216 2.96 19.54 26.23
CA GLU A 216 3.79 20.46 27.03
C GLU A 216 4.00 19.94 28.47
N LEU A 217 2.96 19.38 29.08
CA LEU A 217 3.04 18.77 30.40
C LEU A 217 3.95 17.53 30.40
N LEU A 218 3.83 16.67 29.40
CA LEU A 218 4.68 15.49 29.26
C LEU A 218 6.15 15.87 29.05
N GLU A 219 6.45 16.91 28.28
CA GLU A 219 7.81 17.39 28.05
C GLU A 219 8.45 18.03 29.27
N THR A 220 7.65 18.67 30.12
CA THR A 220 8.16 19.35 31.32
C THR A 220 8.29 18.40 32.50
N GLN A 221 7.33 17.49 32.70
CA GLN A 221 7.23 16.68 33.92
C GLN A 221 7.39 15.17 33.69
N PHE A 222 7.03 14.66 32.51
CA PHE A 222 6.94 13.20 32.23
C PHE A 222 7.65 12.79 30.94
N LYS A 223 8.90 13.21 30.76
CA LYS A 223 9.65 13.03 29.50
C LYS A 223 9.73 11.58 29.01
N ASP A 224 9.77 10.61 29.94
CA ASP A 224 9.81 9.19 29.60
C ASP A 224 8.54 8.73 28.87
N VAL A 225 7.38 9.31 29.18
CA VAL A 225 6.10 8.96 28.54
C VAL A 225 6.07 9.37 27.05
N LEU A 226 6.88 10.35 26.63
CA LEU A 226 6.99 10.73 25.21
C LEU A 226 7.61 9.64 24.34
N LEU A 227 8.28 8.66 24.94
CA LEU A 227 8.85 7.51 24.26
C LEU A 227 7.85 6.33 24.17
N LEU A 228 6.56 6.59 24.37
CA LEU A 228 5.49 5.59 24.34
C LEU A 228 5.46 4.76 23.05
N GLU A 229 5.76 5.37 21.88
CA GLU A 229 5.76 4.64 20.62
C GLU A 229 6.79 3.50 20.59
N GLU A 230 7.89 3.59 21.35
CA GLU A 230 8.90 2.54 21.46
C GLU A 230 8.36 1.29 22.18
N ASP A 231 7.42 1.48 23.11
CA ASP A 231 6.77 0.39 23.84
C ASP A 231 5.70 -0.31 22.99
N LEU A 232 5.22 0.34 21.92
CA LEU A 232 4.04 -0.07 21.14
C LEU A 232 4.32 -0.33 19.64
N PRO A 233 5.41 -1.02 19.26
CA PRO A 233 5.84 -1.14 17.86
C PRO A 233 4.84 -1.91 16.97
N HIS A 234 4.01 -2.79 17.54
CA HIS A 234 3.08 -3.62 16.76
C HIS A 234 1.66 -3.05 16.67
N VAL A 235 1.32 -2.01 17.45
CA VAL A 235 -0.06 -1.49 17.54
C VAL A 235 -0.57 -1.02 16.17
N ARG A 236 0.23 -0.24 15.44
CA ARG A 236 -0.14 0.27 14.11
C ARG A 236 -0.36 -0.84 13.06
N ALA A 237 0.41 -1.92 13.15
CA ALA A 237 0.24 -3.06 12.27
C ALA A 237 -1.00 -3.88 12.65
N ALA A 238 -1.23 -4.10 13.94
CA ALA A 238 -2.40 -4.82 14.46
C ALA A 238 -3.71 -4.09 14.21
N ALA A 239 -3.70 -2.75 14.22
CA ALA A 239 -4.85 -1.90 13.88
C ALA A 239 -5.37 -2.13 12.45
N LYS A 240 -4.56 -2.69 11.55
CA LYS A 240 -4.93 -3.00 10.17
C LYS A 240 -5.43 -4.42 9.97
N VAL A 241 -5.40 -5.25 11.02
CA VAL A 241 -5.80 -6.66 10.94
C VAL A 241 -7.30 -6.78 11.12
N CYS A 242 -8.00 -7.13 10.03
CA CYS A 242 -9.40 -7.51 10.07
C CYS A 242 -9.56 -8.93 10.65
N ALA A 243 -10.16 -9.04 11.85
CA ALA A 243 -10.36 -10.31 12.53
C ALA A 243 -11.32 -11.24 11.76
N GLU A 244 -12.41 -10.69 11.22
CA GLU A 244 -13.41 -11.47 10.48
C GLU A 244 -12.81 -12.10 9.21
N GLN A 245 -11.98 -11.34 8.47
CA GLN A 245 -11.27 -11.87 7.32
C GLN A 245 -10.32 -13.00 7.74
N LEU A 246 -9.55 -12.79 8.81
CA LEU A 246 -8.63 -13.82 9.30
C LEU A 246 -9.37 -15.11 9.73
N GLU A 247 -10.54 -14.98 10.37
CA GLU A 247 -11.38 -16.12 10.72
C GLU A 247 -11.90 -16.87 9.49
N ARG A 248 -12.31 -16.14 8.44
CA ARG A 248 -12.68 -16.73 7.15
C ARG A 248 -11.51 -17.45 6.49
N ASP A 249 -10.30 -16.89 6.55
CA ASP A 249 -9.09 -17.49 5.98
C ASP A 249 -8.74 -18.82 6.69
N VAL A 250 -8.76 -18.83 8.03
CA VAL A 250 -8.54 -20.04 8.84
C VAL A 250 -9.67 -21.07 8.59
N GLY A 251 -10.91 -20.62 8.48
CA GLY A 251 -12.06 -21.46 8.13
C GLY A 251 -11.94 -22.12 6.76
N ALA A 252 -11.46 -21.37 5.75
CA ALA A 252 -11.22 -21.87 4.40
C ALA A 252 -10.10 -22.92 4.37
N LEU A 253 -9.02 -22.71 5.14
CA LEU A 253 -7.95 -23.70 5.31
C LEU A 253 -8.47 -25.01 5.93
N ARG A 254 -9.31 -24.91 6.99
CA ARG A 254 -9.96 -26.07 7.61
C ARG A 254 -10.84 -26.83 6.64
N ALA A 255 -11.67 -26.11 5.87
CA ALA A 255 -12.53 -26.71 4.87
C ALA A 255 -11.72 -27.41 3.78
N GLY A 256 -10.67 -26.76 3.26
CA GLY A 256 -9.78 -27.34 2.25
C GLY A 256 -9.07 -28.61 2.72
N LEU A 257 -8.60 -28.66 3.98
CA LEU A 257 -8.01 -29.88 4.55
C LEU A 257 -9.02 -31.05 4.62
N ARG A 258 -10.28 -30.77 5.01
CA ARG A 258 -11.32 -31.80 5.01
C ARG A 258 -11.63 -32.32 3.61
N GLU A 259 -11.66 -31.46 2.61
CA GLU A 259 -11.83 -31.87 1.21
C GLU A 259 -10.64 -32.73 0.74
N VAL A 260 -9.40 -32.37 1.08
CA VAL A 260 -8.22 -33.20 0.77
C VAL A 260 -8.31 -34.57 1.44
N ALA A 261 -8.72 -34.64 2.70
CA ALA A 261 -8.91 -35.91 3.42
C ALA A 261 -9.98 -36.79 2.73
N ARG A 262 -11.11 -36.20 2.36
CA ARG A 262 -12.20 -36.91 1.67
C ARG A 262 -11.75 -37.50 0.33
N GLU A 263 -11.01 -36.73 -0.46
CA GLU A 263 -10.49 -37.23 -1.75
C GLU A 263 -9.38 -38.26 -1.56
N LEU A 264 -8.56 -38.14 -0.51
CA LEU A 264 -7.59 -39.17 -0.15
C LEU A 264 -8.27 -40.51 0.15
N ASP A 265 -9.34 -40.51 0.93
CA ASP A 265 -10.10 -41.73 1.25
C ASP A 265 -10.73 -42.35 0.00
N TYR A 266 -11.32 -41.51 -0.86
CA TYR A 266 -11.88 -41.95 -2.14
C TYR A 266 -10.81 -42.63 -3.00
N HIS A 267 -9.68 -41.97 -3.25
CA HIS A 267 -8.62 -42.51 -4.09
C HIS A 267 -7.92 -43.72 -3.44
N ALA A 268 -7.78 -43.76 -2.12
CA ALA A 268 -7.23 -44.93 -1.43
C ALA A 268 -8.13 -46.17 -1.59
N SER A 269 -9.46 -45.99 -1.54
CA SER A 269 -10.41 -47.08 -1.75
C SER A 269 -10.45 -47.56 -3.22
N ALA A 270 -10.30 -46.63 -4.18
CA ALA A 270 -10.31 -46.94 -5.61
C ALA A 270 -8.97 -47.54 -6.11
N SER A 271 -7.83 -47.13 -5.55
CA SER A 271 -6.52 -47.70 -5.90
C SER A 271 -6.39 -49.18 -5.52
N ALA A 272 -7.20 -49.67 -4.57
CA ALA A 272 -7.26 -51.08 -4.20
C ALA A 272 -7.94 -51.96 -5.27
N SER A 273 -8.75 -51.38 -6.15
CA SER A 273 -9.51 -52.12 -7.17
C SER A 273 -8.98 -51.97 -8.60
N ALA A 274 -8.35 -50.83 -8.97
CA ALA A 274 -7.67 -50.65 -10.25
C ALA A 274 -6.87 -49.33 -10.32
N SER A 275 -5.68 -49.25 -9.72
CA SER A 275 -4.83 -48.06 -9.87
C SER A 275 -4.34 -47.91 -11.31
N ALA A 276 -4.69 -46.82 -11.98
CA ALA A 276 -4.18 -46.50 -13.31
C ALA A 276 -2.63 -46.38 -13.27
N PRO A 277 -1.89 -46.96 -14.23
CA PRO A 277 -0.44 -46.87 -14.26
C PRO A 277 0.01 -45.41 -14.37
N GLY A 278 0.74 -44.92 -13.37
CA GLY A 278 1.27 -43.56 -13.32
C GLY A 278 0.49 -42.55 -12.48
N ASP A 279 -0.61 -42.96 -11.82
CA ASP A 279 -1.30 -42.15 -10.81
C ASP A 279 -0.52 -42.10 -9.50
N ALA A 280 -0.10 -40.90 -9.09
CA ALA A 280 0.64 -40.68 -7.85
C ALA A 280 -0.13 -39.80 -6.86
N PHE A 281 -1.46 -39.69 -7.01
CA PHE A 281 -2.29 -38.88 -6.11
C PHE A 281 -2.14 -39.29 -4.65
N VAL A 282 -2.42 -40.55 -4.34
CA VAL A 282 -2.43 -41.08 -2.98
C VAL A 282 -1.09 -40.89 -2.26
N PRO A 283 0.08 -41.29 -2.82
CA PRO A 283 1.35 -41.11 -2.13
C PRO A 283 1.68 -39.61 -1.90
N VAL A 284 1.54 -38.76 -2.92
CA VAL A 284 1.90 -37.33 -2.83
C VAL A 284 0.96 -36.58 -1.88
N MET A 285 -0.34 -36.80 -2.00
CA MET A 285 -1.33 -36.08 -1.19
C MET A 285 -1.37 -36.56 0.25
N ARG A 286 -1.02 -37.83 0.52
CA ARG A 286 -0.94 -38.33 1.90
C ARG A 286 0.20 -37.66 2.67
N GLU A 287 1.37 -37.54 2.05
CA GLU A 287 2.51 -36.82 2.62
C GLU A 287 2.15 -35.35 2.87
N PHE A 288 1.62 -34.68 1.85
CA PHE A 288 1.16 -33.29 1.97
C PHE A 288 0.12 -33.14 3.10
N HIS A 289 -0.90 -34.00 3.15
CA HIS A 289 -1.95 -33.93 4.16
C HIS A 289 -1.41 -34.09 5.58
N ALA A 290 -0.48 -35.03 5.81
CA ALA A 290 0.14 -35.21 7.12
C ALA A 290 0.89 -33.94 7.57
N HIS A 291 1.66 -33.31 6.68
CA HIS A 291 2.34 -32.05 6.97
C HIS A 291 1.38 -30.88 7.15
N ALA A 292 0.36 -30.79 6.30
CA ALA A 292 -0.61 -29.72 6.30
C ALA A 292 -1.51 -29.74 7.54
N VAL A 293 -1.92 -30.92 8.03
CA VAL A 293 -2.65 -31.05 9.30
C VAL A 293 -1.80 -30.55 10.47
N CYS A 294 -0.54 -30.99 10.58
CA CYS A 294 0.35 -30.52 11.65
C CYS A 294 0.55 -29.00 11.62
N SER A 295 0.83 -28.44 10.43
CA SER A 295 1.01 -26.99 10.27
C SER A 295 -0.27 -26.21 10.57
N PHE A 296 -1.43 -26.74 10.18
CA PHE A 296 -2.71 -26.10 10.44
C PHE A 296 -3.10 -26.15 11.91
N THR A 297 -2.83 -27.24 12.63
CA THR A 297 -3.04 -27.32 14.09
C THR A 297 -2.23 -26.24 14.81
N GLN A 298 -0.96 -26.03 14.43
CA GLN A 298 -0.16 -24.93 14.98
C GLN A 298 -0.77 -23.55 14.73
N LEU A 299 -1.33 -23.32 13.53
CA LEU A 299 -2.05 -22.09 13.21
C LEU A 299 -3.33 -21.95 14.03
N GLU A 300 -4.09 -23.03 14.20
CA GLU A 300 -5.31 -23.02 15.03
C GLU A 300 -4.99 -22.66 16.48
N ASP A 301 -3.97 -23.29 17.07
CA ASP A 301 -3.51 -22.99 18.43
C ASP A 301 -3.10 -21.51 18.56
N LEU A 302 -2.32 -21.01 17.60
CA LEU A 302 -1.92 -19.60 17.56
C LEU A 302 -3.13 -18.66 17.44
N PHE A 303 -4.10 -19.02 16.62
CA PHE A 303 -5.31 -18.22 16.40
C PHE A 303 -6.21 -18.20 17.64
N GLN A 304 -6.31 -19.31 18.38
CA GLN A 304 -7.03 -19.34 19.65
C GLN A 304 -6.30 -18.56 20.75
N ASP A 305 -4.97 -18.69 20.86
CA ASP A 305 -4.18 -17.85 21.77
C ASP A 305 -4.35 -16.37 21.43
N MET A 306 -4.37 -16.01 20.13
CA MET A 306 -4.63 -14.65 19.69
C MET A 306 -5.99 -14.13 20.17
N LYS A 307 -7.07 -14.89 19.97
CA LYS A 307 -8.41 -14.51 20.45
C LYS A 307 -8.44 -14.31 21.97
N SER A 308 -7.88 -15.26 22.72
CA SER A 308 -7.85 -15.19 24.18
C SER A 308 -7.05 -13.98 24.71
N ARG A 309 -5.87 -13.71 24.13
CA ARG A 309 -5.06 -12.54 24.54
C ARG A 309 -5.67 -11.22 24.11
N LEU A 310 -6.34 -11.17 22.97
CA LEU A 310 -7.06 -9.98 22.54
C LEU A 310 -8.20 -9.65 23.52
N GLU A 311 -8.99 -10.65 23.90
CA GLU A 311 -10.07 -10.51 24.88
C GLU A 311 -9.54 -10.05 26.25
N ALA A 312 -8.47 -10.69 26.74
CA ALA A 312 -7.82 -10.29 27.99
C ALA A 312 -7.27 -8.86 27.92
N CYS A 313 -6.72 -8.46 26.78
CA CYS A 313 -6.26 -7.09 26.56
C CYS A 313 -7.45 -6.11 26.54
N ALA A 314 -8.52 -6.41 25.80
CA ALA A 314 -9.72 -5.57 25.78
C ALA A 314 -10.27 -5.36 27.20
N HIS A 315 -10.42 -6.44 27.96
CA HIS A 315 -10.84 -6.39 29.36
C HIS A 315 -9.91 -5.55 30.24
N ALA A 316 -8.59 -5.68 30.09
CA ALA A 316 -7.61 -4.91 30.86
C ALA A 316 -7.70 -3.39 30.62
N PHE A 317 -8.21 -2.96 29.47
CA PHE A 317 -8.43 -1.56 29.12
C PHE A 317 -9.90 -1.13 29.22
N GLY A 318 -10.77 -1.99 29.79
CA GLY A 318 -12.20 -1.70 29.97
C GLY A 318 -12.99 -1.62 28.67
N GLU A 319 -12.49 -2.26 27.60
CA GLU A 319 -13.19 -2.42 26.33
C GLU A 319 -14.07 -3.68 26.31
N GLU A 320 -15.02 -3.74 25.38
CA GLU A 320 -15.89 -4.92 25.24
C GLU A 320 -15.06 -6.17 24.87
N PRO A 321 -15.33 -7.35 25.46
CA PRO A 321 -14.61 -8.59 25.14
C PRO A 321 -14.65 -8.96 23.64
N SER A 322 -15.72 -8.54 22.95
CA SER A 322 -15.92 -8.75 21.51
C SER A 322 -15.23 -7.70 20.63
N ALA A 323 -14.42 -6.80 21.19
CA ALA A 323 -13.76 -5.75 20.43
C ALA A 323 -12.79 -6.34 19.40
N SER A 324 -12.89 -5.89 18.15
CA SER A 324 -11.98 -6.34 17.09
C SER A 324 -10.60 -5.67 17.22
N PRO A 325 -9.52 -6.28 16.68
CA PRO A 325 -8.17 -5.71 16.71
C PRO A 325 -8.13 -4.28 16.14
N GLU A 326 -8.79 -4.08 15.00
CA GLU A 326 -8.91 -2.79 14.32
C GLU A 326 -9.62 -1.72 15.16
N GLN A 327 -10.58 -2.10 16.00
CA GLN A 327 -11.22 -1.16 16.94
C GLN A 327 -10.30 -0.85 18.13
N LEU A 328 -9.78 -1.88 18.80
CA LEU A 328 -8.98 -1.74 20.00
C LEU A 328 -7.65 -1.03 19.72
N PHE A 329 -6.87 -1.56 18.78
CA PHE A 329 -5.57 -1.00 18.41
C PHE A 329 -5.72 0.25 17.55
N GLY A 330 -6.77 0.36 16.75
CA GLY A 330 -7.02 1.55 15.92
C GLY A 330 -7.31 2.80 16.74
N ALA A 331 -8.05 2.67 17.85
CA ALA A 331 -8.27 3.78 18.77
C ALA A 331 -6.94 4.33 19.33
N LEU A 332 -6.00 3.44 19.67
CA LEU A 332 -4.69 3.81 20.18
C LEU A 332 -3.75 4.34 19.09
N ASP A 333 -3.72 3.71 17.91
CA ASP A 333 -2.91 4.17 16.76
C ASP A 333 -3.31 5.57 16.29
N SER A 334 -4.61 5.87 16.25
CA SER A 334 -5.12 7.23 15.98
C SER A 334 -4.60 8.21 17.01
N PHE A 335 -4.65 7.86 18.29
CA PHE A 335 -4.19 8.73 19.36
C PHE A 335 -2.67 8.96 19.29
N LEU A 336 -1.87 7.92 19.04
CA LEU A 336 -0.42 8.04 18.87
C LEU A 336 -0.08 8.97 17.69
N THR A 337 -0.82 8.84 16.59
CA THR A 337 -0.68 9.72 15.43
C THR A 337 -0.97 11.18 15.80
N GLN A 338 -2.10 11.44 16.45
CA GLN A 338 -2.47 12.78 16.92
C GLN A 338 -1.46 13.35 17.93
N LEU A 339 -0.92 12.51 18.82
CA LEU A 339 0.07 12.91 19.81
C LEU A 339 1.39 13.32 19.14
N ALA A 340 1.83 12.56 18.14
CA ALA A 340 3.03 12.87 17.36
C ALA A 340 2.87 14.17 16.56
N GLU A 341 1.70 14.37 15.93
CA GLU A 341 1.37 15.61 15.22
C GLU A 341 1.36 16.82 16.17
N ALA A 342 0.63 16.73 17.28
CA ALA A 342 0.57 17.79 18.29
C ALA A 342 1.97 18.12 18.86
N ARG A 343 2.83 17.10 19.02
CA ARG A 343 4.22 17.30 19.44
C ARG A 343 5.04 18.05 18.42
N ALA A 344 4.93 17.69 17.15
CA ALA A 344 5.59 18.42 16.07
C ALA A 344 5.10 19.88 15.98
N GLU A 345 3.81 20.12 16.20
CA GLU A 345 3.22 21.46 16.26
C GLU A 345 3.74 22.28 17.45
N CYS A 346 3.79 21.70 18.66
CA CYS A 346 4.38 22.33 19.84
C CYS A 346 5.86 22.69 19.63
N ASP A 347 6.65 21.78 19.04
CA ASP A 347 8.06 22.02 18.72
C ASP A 347 8.23 23.15 17.69
N ALA A 348 7.40 23.16 16.65
CA ALA A 348 7.42 24.22 15.66
C ALA A 348 6.99 25.58 16.25
N ALA A 349 6.02 25.59 17.16
CA ALA A 349 5.58 26.80 17.85
C ALA A 349 6.66 27.35 18.78
N ARG A 350 7.36 26.48 19.53
CA ARG A 350 8.50 26.88 20.37
C ARG A 350 9.63 27.48 19.55
N ARG A 351 10.05 26.83 18.46
CA ARG A 351 11.09 27.37 17.56
C ARG A 351 10.72 28.74 17.01
N ARG A 352 9.45 28.95 16.61
CA ARG A 352 8.98 30.28 16.17
C ARG A 352 9.06 31.33 17.26
N ARG A 353 8.63 31.00 18.49
CA ARG A 353 8.73 31.92 19.64
C ARG A 353 10.18 32.28 19.95
N ASP A 354 11.09 31.31 19.97
CA ASP A 354 12.52 31.54 20.21
C ASP A 354 13.14 32.43 19.13
N GLU A 355 12.77 32.23 17.85
CA GLU A 355 13.22 33.08 16.75
C GLU A 355 12.68 34.51 16.84
N GLU A 356 11.40 34.69 17.16
CA GLU A 356 10.76 35.99 17.36
C GLU A 356 11.37 36.74 18.56
N GLU A 357 11.62 36.05 19.67
CA GLU A 357 12.35 36.60 20.81
C GLU A 357 13.77 37.02 20.44
N ARG A 358 14.48 36.20 19.65
CA ARG A 358 15.83 36.56 19.20
C ARG A 358 15.82 37.77 18.26
N ARG A 359 14.82 37.88 17.38
CA ARG A 359 14.64 39.03 16.47
C ARG A 359 14.32 40.31 17.25
N THR A 360 13.38 40.24 18.19
CA THR A 360 13.00 41.38 19.02
C THR A 360 14.14 41.84 19.93
N ARG A 361 14.90 40.92 20.54
CA ARG A 361 16.12 41.25 21.31
C ARG A 361 17.16 41.95 20.45
N HIS A 362 17.41 41.46 19.23
CA HIS A 362 18.35 42.09 18.29
C HIS A 362 17.89 43.48 17.83
N GLU A 363 16.59 43.65 17.55
CA GLU A 363 16.02 44.95 17.18
C GLU A 363 16.07 45.95 18.35
N GLN A 364 15.78 45.51 19.58
CA GLN A 364 15.91 46.33 20.78
C GLN A 364 17.36 46.77 21.03
N GLU A 365 18.33 45.87 20.83
CA GLU A 365 19.75 46.18 20.97
C GLU A 365 20.22 47.19 19.91
N LEU A 366 19.81 47.03 18.65
CA LEU A 366 20.09 48.00 17.58
C LEU A 366 19.44 49.37 17.86
N LYS A 367 18.19 49.40 18.36
CA LYS A 367 17.51 50.64 18.77
C LYS A 367 18.23 51.32 19.94
N LYS A 368 18.72 50.57 20.92
CA LYS A 368 19.51 51.10 22.04
C LYS A 368 20.83 51.71 21.55
N ARG A 369 21.59 50.99 20.72
CA ARG A 369 22.87 51.48 20.15
C ARG A 369 22.69 52.72 19.27
N THR A 370 21.59 52.82 18.53
CA THR A 370 21.30 54.02 17.70
C THR A 370 20.88 55.22 18.55
N MET A 371 20.13 55.01 19.64
CA MET A 371 19.80 56.06 20.62
C MET A 371 21.05 56.57 21.36
N GLU A 372 21.94 55.67 21.78
CA GLU A 372 23.22 56.02 22.41
C GLU A 372 24.13 56.82 21.45
N ARG A 373 24.20 56.47 20.17
CA ARG A 373 24.93 57.26 19.16
C ARG A 373 24.33 58.65 18.96
N LYS A 374 23.00 58.78 18.97
CA LYS A 374 22.32 60.08 18.86
C LYS A 374 22.56 60.97 20.09
N GLN A 375 22.60 60.40 21.29
CA GLN A 375 22.91 61.12 22.53
C GLN A 375 24.40 61.45 22.68
N GLY A 376 25.31 60.60 22.19
CA GLY A 376 26.75 60.89 22.15
C GLY A 376 27.11 61.99 21.13
N SER A 377 26.39 62.06 20.01
CA SER A 377 26.58 63.10 18.98
C SER A 377 26.15 64.49 19.46
N SER A 378 25.11 64.60 20.31
CA SER A 378 24.73 65.89 20.91
C SER A 378 25.71 66.40 21.97
N HIS A 379 26.60 65.56 22.51
CA HIS A 379 27.65 65.96 23.45
C HIS A 379 28.95 66.42 22.75
N LEU A 380 29.22 65.94 21.54
CA LEU A 380 30.39 66.36 20.73
C LEU A 380 30.15 67.68 19.95
N GLY A 381 28.91 68.19 19.89
CA GLY A 381 28.58 69.48 19.28
C GLY A 381 28.95 70.72 20.12
N SER A 382 29.43 70.55 21.36
CA SER A 382 29.70 71.66 22.28
C SER A 382 31.18 71.93 22.57
N VAL A 383 32.12 71.16 22.01
CA VAL A 383 33.57 71.36 22.22
C VAL A 383 34.30 71.37 20.87
N GLY A 384 34.28 72.53 20.21
CA GLY A 384 34.92 72.70 18.91
C GLY A 384 34.79 74.11 18.34
N LYS A 385 34.93 75.13 19.19
CA LYS A 385 34.93 76.54 18.78
C LYS A 385 36.14 77.26 19.37
N SER A 386 37.34 76.92 18.88
CA SER A 386 38.49 77.83 18.95
C SER A 386 39.59 77.36 18.00
N LEU A 387 40.10 78.30 17.21
CA LEU A 387 41.30 78.24 16.35
C LEU A 387 41.11 77.43 15.05
N GLY A 388 41.22 77.97 13.83
CA GLY A 388 41.83 79.22 13.38
C GLY A 388 42.90 78.89 12.33
N LYS A 389 42.58 79.18 11.05
CA LYS A 389 43.47 79.54 9.93
C LYS A 389 44.68 78.61 9.64
N SER A 390 44.69 78.02 8.44
CA SER A 390 45.34 78.57 7.23
C SER A 390 45.73 77.42 6.30
N ASN A 391 45.17 77.42 5.09
CA ASN A 391 45.54 76.50 4.03
C ASN A 391 46.74 77.10 3.28
N GLY A 392 47.88 76.41 3.31
CA GLY A 392 49.07 76.70 2.53
C GLY A 392 49.39 75.50 1.64
N SER A 393 49.47 75.79 0.35
CA SER A 393 49.89 74.94 -0.78
C SER A 393 51.07 73.99 -0.47
N SER A 394 51.14 72.84 -1.15
CA SER A 394 52.27 72.48 -2.05
C SER A 394 52.18 71.03 -2.53
N ASP A 395 52.44 70.89 -3.82
CA ASP A 395 52.73 69.67 -4.58
C ASP A 395 53.78 68.77 -3.91
N CYS A 396 53.74 67.46 -4.19
CA CYS A 396 54.71 66.85 -5.10
C CYS A 396 54.54 65.32 -5.23
N ASN A 397 55.08 64.89 -6.35
CA ASN A 397 54.97 63.64 -7.07
C ASN A 397 56.16 62.70 -6.72
N GLY A 398 56.08 61.40 -7.06
CA GLY A 398 57.21 60.46 -7.05
C GLY A 398 56.89 59.17 -6.27
N HIS A 399 56.46 58.05 -6.85
CA HIS A 399 57.08 57.14 -7.85
C HIS A 399 58.39 56.45 -7.40
N SER A 400 58.31 55.10 -7.43
CA SER A 400 59.40 54.11 -7.57
C SER A 400 60.29 53.89 -6.34
N THR A 401 60.81 52.72 -5.98
CA THR A 401 60.80 51.31 -6.45
C THR A 401 61.64 50.58 -5.38
N GLY A 402 61.39 49.31 -5.06
CA GLY A 402 62.29 48.56 -4.18
C GLY A 402 61.82 47.16 -3.87
N ASP A 403 62.56 46.20 -4.39
CA ASP A 403 62.31 44.76 -4.47
C ASP A 403 62.73 43.98 -3.19
N ASN A 404 62.10 42.81 -3.03
CA ASN A 404 62.54 41.57 -2.36
C ASN A 404 63.07 41.54 -0.91
N SER A 405 62.34 40.84 -0.02
CA SER A 405 62.70 39.48 0.45
C SER A 405 62.06 39.08 1.79
N ARG A 406 61.56 37.84 1.79
CA ARG A 406 61.59 36.82 2.87
C ARG A 406 60.72 36.96 4.13
N ASP A 407 59.79 36.00 4.17
CA ASP A 407 59.57 35.02 5.24
C ASP A 407 58.74 35.41 6.47
N GLY A 408 57.83 34.49 6.82
CA GLY A 408 57.38 34.29 8.20
C GLY A 408 56.06 34.94 8.65
N THR A 409 54.97 34.17 8.51
CA THR A 409 54.07 33.84 9.64
C THR A 409 53.01 34.89 10.10
N LEU A 410 51.74 34.53 9.87
CA LEU A 410 50.49 34.85 10.62
C LEU A 410 49.89 36.28 10.61
N THR A 411 48.84 36.47 9.79
CA THR A 411 47.69 37.39 10.02
C THR A 411 46.46 36.79 9.30
N ASN A 412 45.32 36.50 9.96
CA ASN A 412 44.23 37.39 10.38
C ASN A 412 43.63 38.24 9.25
N GLY A 413 42.38 37.96 8.85
CA GLY A 413 41.56 38.92 8.07
C GLY A 413 40.64 38.36 6.98
N GLN A 414 39.56 37.64 7.34
CA GLN A 414 38.41 37.41 6.44
C GLN A 414 37.09 37.61 7.20
N LYS A 415 36.90 38.79 7.80
CA LYS A 415 35.65 39.15 8.51
C LYS A 415 34.84 40.26 7.80
N GLY A 416 35.24 40.64 6.59
CA GLY A 416 34.54 41.68 5.80
C GLY A 416 33.59 41.12 4.74
N GLU A 417 33.99 40.08 4.01
CA GLU A 417 33.25 39.63 2.81
C GLU A 417 31.99 38.82 3.13
N PHE A 418 31.92 38.17 4.30
CA PHE A 418 30.73 37.42 4.71
C PHE A 418 29.61 38.32 5.25
N ASP A 419 29.95 39.43 5.91
CA ASP A 419 28.96 40.37 6.45
C ASP A 419 28.31 41.24 5.33
N ASP A 420 29.05 41.48 4.23
CA ASP A 420 28.52 42.13 3.03
C ASP A 420 27.53 41.21 2.27
N LEU A 421 27.81 39.89 2.24
CA LEU A 421 26.90 38.89 1.65
C LEU A 421 25.61 38.73 2.45
N ILE A 422 25.68 38.83 3.77
CA ILE A 422 24.52 38.78 4.67
C ILE A 422 23.71 40.09 4.62
N SER A 423 24.34 41.23 4.35
CA SER A 423 23.64 42.51 4.14
C SER A 423 22.88 42.53 2.81
N ALA A 424 23.42 41.96 1.73
CA ALA A 424 22.75 41.85 0.43
C ALA A 424 21.52 40.91 0.45
N LEU A 425 21.57 39.82 1.23
CA LEU A 425 20.45 38.88 1.41
C LEU A 425 19.29 39.46 2.23
N ARG A 426 19.52 40.52 3.03
CA ARG A 426 18.52 41.13 3.91
C ARG A 426 17.76 42.29 3.26
N THR A 427 18.31 42.92 2.21
CA THR A 427 17.68 44.03 1.47
C THR A 427 16.87 43.59 0.23
N GLY A 428 16.88 42.30 -0.12
CA GLY A 428 16.02 41.75 -1.16
C GLY A 428 16.47 42.00 -2.60
N ASP A 429 17.74 42.37 -2.83
CA ASP A 429 18.26 42.73 -4.15
C ASP A 429 18.93 41.56 -4.89
N VAL A 430 18.39 40.34 -4.77
CA VAL A 430 19.01 39.09 -5.30
C VAL A 430 18.14 38.36 -6.34
N PHE A 431 17.01 38.93 -6.78
CA PHE A 431 16.25 38.39 -7.90
C PHE A 431 15.71 39.49 -8.81
N GLY A 432 16.51 39.89 -9.80
CA GLY A 432 16.12 40.75 -10.91
C GLY A 432 16.95 40.44 -12.16
N ASP A 433 16.35 39.67 -13.08
CA ASP A 433 16.63 39.52 -14.51
C ASP A 433 18.03 39.12 -15.00
N ASP A 434 18.24 37.81 -15.23
CA ASP A 434 18.47 37.27 -16.59
C ASP A 434 18.43 35.73 -16.63
N VAL A 435 17.23 35.15 -16.72
CA VAL A 435 17.03 33.75 -17.17
C VAL A 435 15.99 33.73 -18.28
N ALA A 436 16.30 34.47 -19.35
CA ALA A 436 15.64 34.32 -20.63
C ALA A 436 16.67 34.26 -21.75
N LYS A 437 17.46 33.17 -21.80
CA LYS A 437 18.08 32.61 -23.02
C LYS A 437 18.91 31.37 -22.67
N PHE A 438 18.37 30.18 -22.91
CA PHE A 438 18.97 29.13 -23.76
C PHE A 438 18.24 27.78 -23.59
N LYS A 439 17.20 27.56 -24.39
CA LYS A 439 17.13 26.32 -25.19
C LYS A 439 16.79 26.70 -26.62
N ARG A 440 17.79 26.49 -27.47
CA ARG A 440 17.88 26.83 -28.88
C ARG A 440 17.08 25.84 -29.73
N SER A 441 16.42 26.40 -30.75
CA SER A 441 16.53 26.02 -32.17
C SER A 441 15.47 25.09 -32.81
N ARG A 442 14.99 25.61 -33.95
CA ARG A 442 14.33 25.02 -35.15
C ARG A 442 12.80 24.99 -35.14
N LYS A 443 12.09 25.37 -36.22
CA LYS A 443 12.38 26.00 -37.53
C LYS A 443 11.01 26.15 -38.23
N THR A 444 10.68 27.34 -38.78
CA THR A 444 9.77 27.63 -39.94
C THR A 444 8.31 27.10 -39.88
N THR A 445 7.23 27.73 -40.35
CA THR A 445 6.96 28.60 -41.52
C THR A 445 5.46 28.99 -41.50
N LYS A 446 5.11 30.17 -42.04
CA LYS A 446 3.88 30.56 -42.76
C LYS A 446 2.48 30.12 -42.27
N GLY A 447 1.59 31.12 -42.08
CA GLY A 447 0.35 31.21 -42.87
C GLY A 447 -1.01 31.15 -42.15
N HIS A 448 -1.73 32.28 -42.22
CA HIS A 448 -3.17 32.42 -42.58
C HIS A 448 -4.32 31.97 -41.65
N LYS A 449 -5.19 32.97 -41.36
CA LYS A 449 -6.68 33.02 -41.34
C LYS A 449 -7.53 32.28 -40.28
N GLY A 450 -8.55 33.02 -39.80
CA GLY A 450 -9.91 32.53 -39.45
C GLY A 450 -10.17 32.45 -37.94
N ARG A 451 -10.92 33.40 -37.34
CA ARG A 451 -12.39 33.51 -37.20
C ARG A 451 -13.02 32.58 -36.14
N ASP A 452 -13.93 33.22 -35.41
CA ASP A 452 -15.11 32.71 -34.69
C ASP A 452 -14.99 32.31 -33.21
N SER A 453 -15.64 33.14 -32.38
CA SER A 453 -16.20 32.81 -31.06
C SER A 453 -17.60 32.16 -31.22
N PRO A 454 -18.31 31.85 -30.12
CA PRO A 454 -18.64 30.53 -29.59
C PRO A 454 -20.09 30.10 -29.95
N PRO A 455 -20.67 29.03 -29.36
CA PRO A 455 -21.54 29.30 -28.18
C PRO A 455 -21.74 28.15 -27.17
N ARG A 456 -22.38 28.55 -26.06
CA ARG A 456 -23.09 27.75 -25.04
C ARG A 456 -24.43 27.17 -25.57
N GLY A 457 -24.93 26.14 -24.88
CA GLY A 457 -26.30 25.59 -24.93
C GLY A 457 -26.26 24.08 -25.23
N VAL A 458 -27.05 23.17 -24.64
CA VAL A 458 -28.47 23.25 -24.27
C VAL A 458 -28.84 22.10 -23.30
N CYS A 459 -29.75 22.40 -22.35
CA CYS A 459 -30.52 21.48 -21.50
C CYS A 459 -31.52 20.60 -22.28
N ARG A 460 -31.73 19.35 -21.81
CA ARG A 460 -32.98 18.54 -21.82
C ARG A 460 -32.55 17.07 -21.55
N GLU A 461 -33.27 16.18 -20.87
CA GLU A 461 -34.66 16.11 -20.39
C GLU A 461 -34.75 14.96 -19.37
N ASP A 462 -35.62 15.11 -18.37
CA ASP A 462 -36.59 14.13 -17.82
C ASP A 462 -36.23 12.64 -17.60
N SER A 463 -36.37 12.18 -16.35
CA SER A 463 -37.63 11.53 -15.89
C SER A 463 -37.49 10.74 -14.58
N ARG A 464 -38.36 11.11 -13.64
CA ARG A 464 -39.20 10.24 -12.78
C ARG A 464 -38.54 9.16 -11.91
N GLU A 465 -38.69 9.34 -10.59
CA GLU A 465 -39.19 8.25 -9.76
C GLU A 465 -40.12 8.76 -8.64
N ARG A 466 -41.18 7.97 -8.43
CA ARG A 466 -42.43 8.28 -7.74
C ARG A 466 -42.33 7.73 -6.32
N SER A 467 -42.36 8.61 -5.32
CA SER A 467 -42.40 8.20 -3.90
C SER A 467 -43.86 8.07 -3.44
N LYS A 468 -44.17 6.94 -2.82
CA LYS A 468 -45.39 6.71 -2.03
C LYS A 468 -45.20 7.34 -0.64
N ASN A 469 -46.11 8.25 -0.28
CA ASN A 469 -46.84 8.38 0.99
C ASN A 469 -47.28 9.82 1.20
#